data_AF-A0A2U3KYG8-F1
#
_entry.id   AF-A0A2U3KYG8-F1
#
_cell.length_a   1.000
_cell.length_b   1.000
_cell.length_c   1.000
_cell.angle_alpha   90.00
_cell.angle_beta   90.00
_cell.angle_gamma   90.00
#
_symmetry.space_group_name_H-M   'P 1'
#
loop_
_entity.id
_entity.type
_entity.pdbx_description
1 polymer ?
#
loop_
_entity_poly.entity_id
_entity_poly.type
_entity_poly.pdbx_seq_one_letter_code
_entity_poly.pdbx_strand_id
1 'polypeptide(L)' 'MTSNPGNSNEEKDFGEFRRKVREAEVLSASMERLLLSLRFTGRVSVVMQNGRVLKSGYEEGYFRQRLEGAGLDEEIAQKL' A
#
# COMPACT_ATOMS: atom_id res chain seq x y z
N MET A 1 24.14 2.92 39.20
CA MET A 1 23.64 2.59 37.85
C MET A 1 22.17 2.95 37.80
N THR A 2 21.85 4.17 37.39
CA THR A 2 20.46 4.63 37.29
C THR A 2 19.94 4.22 35.92
N SER A 3 19.16 3.15 35.87
CA SER A 3 18.36 2.80 34.69
C SER A 3 17.40 3.97 34.43
N ASN A 4 17.69 4.73 33.38
CA ASN A 4 16.88 5.87 32.98
C ASN A 4 15.53 5.35 32.43
N PRO A 5 14.38 5.61 33.08
CA PRO A 5 13.08 5.09 32.65
C PRO A 5 12.64 5.60 31.27
N GLY A 6 13.29 6.64 30.73
CA GLY A 6 13.09 7.08 29.34
C GLY A 6 13.58 6.06 28.31
N ASN A 7 14.62 5.27 28.64
CA ASN A 7 15.24 4.34 27.69
C ASN A 7 14.35 3.12 27.39
N SER A 8 13.56 2.67 28.37
CA SER A 8 12.63 1.54 28.19
C SER A 8 11.45 1.87 27.30
N ASN A 9 10.97 3.12 27.31
CA ASN A 9 9.87 3.55 26.46
C ASN A 9 10.35 3.70 25.01
N GLU A 10 11.51 4.31 24.79
CA GLU A 10 12.10 4.40 23.45
C GLU A 10 12.36 3.02 22.85
N GLU A 11 12.93 2.08 23.62
CA GLU A 11 13.17 0.72 23.15
C GLU A 11 11.87 0.00 22.76
N LYS A 12 10.80 0.18 23.55
CA LYS A 12 9.46 -0.34 23.25
C LYS A 12 8.90 0.28 21.97
N ASP A 13 8.98 1.59 21.81
CA ASP A 13 8.46 2.32 20.65
C ASP A 13 9.19 1.90 19.37
N PHE A 14 10.53 1.78 19.42
CA PHE A 14 11.32 1.24 18.30
C PHE A 14 11.02 -0.24 18.05
N GLY A 15 10.75 -1.03 19.09
CA GLY A 15 10.30 -2.41 18.97
C GLY A 15 9.00 -2.51 18.18
N GLU A 16 8.00 -1.71 18.55
CA GLU A 16 6.71 -1.66 17.86
C GLU A 16 6.85 -1.15 16.42
N PHE A 17 7.60 -0.06 16.21
CA PHE A 17 7.89 0.47 14.88
C PHE A 17 8.48 -0.60 13.96
N ARG A 18 9.53 -1.32 14.42
CA ARG A 18 10.16 -2.38 13.65
C ARG A 18 9.22 -3.54 13.35
N ARG A 19 8.36 -3.92 14.31
CA ARG A 19 7.34 -4.96 14.11
C ARG A 19 6.38 -4.55 12.99
N LYS A 20 5.80 -3.34 13.07
CA LYS A 20 4.86 -2.81 12.07
C LYS A 20 5.48 -2.77 10.66
N VAL A 21 6.74 -2.34 10.55
CA VAL A 21 7.46 -2.32 9.26
C VAL A 21 7.65 -3.73 8.71
N ARG A 22 8.07 -4.69 9.55
CA ARG A 22 8.30 -6.08 9.15
C ARG A 22 7.01 -6.77 8.69
N GLU A 23 5.92 -6.51 9.39
CA GLU A 23 4.61 -7.11 9.13
C GLU A 23 3.82 -6.35 8.06
N ALA A 24 4.44 -5.34 7.42
CA ALA A 24 3.83 -4.48 6.41
C ALA A 24 2.57 -3.71 6.89
N GLU A 25 2.37 -3.58 8.21
CA GLU A 25 1.28 -2.82 8.85
C GLU A 25 1.50 -1.29 8.82
N VAL A 26 2.23 -0.80 7.83
CA VAL A 26 2.60 0.63 7.72
C VAL A 26 1.51 1.45 7.04
N LEU A 27 0.62 0.82 6.30
CA LEU A 27 -0.54 1.45 5.70
C LEU A 27 -1.71 1.44 6.68
N SER A 28 -2.54 2.49 6.64
CA SER A 28 -3.79 2.45 7.37
C SER A 28 -4.73 1.43 6.73
N ALA A 29 -5.57 0.79 7.55
CA ALA A 29 -6.60 -0.13 7.06
C ALA A 29 -7.54 0.51 6.02
N SER A 30 -7.73 1.83 6.08
CA SER A 30 -8.52 2.57 5.07
C SER A 30 -7.82 2.60 3.71
N MET A 31 -6.49 2.75 3.68
CA MET A 31 -5.72 2.75 2.44
C MET A 31 -5.69 1.35 1.81
N GLU A 32 -5.49 0.30 2.61
CA GLU A 32 -5.51 -1.08 2.11
C GLU A 32 -6.85 -1.42 1.44
N ARG A 33 -7.97 -1.10 2.10
CA ARG A 33 -9.32 -1.30 1.53
C ARG A 33 -9.50 -0.55 0.21
N LEU A 34 -9.00 0.67 0.11
CA LEU A 34 -9.07 1.46 -1.12
C LEU A 34 -8.26 0.79 -2.24
N LEU A 35 -7.01 0.41 -1.99
CA LEU A 35 -6.15 -0.25 -2.98
C LEU A 35 -6.75 -1.57 -3.47
N LEU A 36 -7.35 -2.35 -2.57
CA LEU A 36 -8.10 -3.57 -2.92
C LEU A 36 -9.30 -3.25 -3.83
N SER A 37 -10.10 -2.24 -3.47
CA SER A 37 -11.28 -1.84 -4.26
C SER A 37 -10.93 -1.36 -5.67
N LEU A 38 -9.77 -0.69 -5.81
CA LEU A 38 -9.24 -0.23 -7.08
C LEU A 38 -8.63 -1.37 -7.92
N ARG A 39 -8.49 -2.57 -7.36
CA ARG A 39 -7.69 -3.66 -7.94
C ARG A 39 -6.28 -3.18 -8.31
N PHE A 40 -5.70 -2.37 -7.43
CA PHE A 40 -4.42 -1.73 -7.68
C PHE A 40 -3.30 -2.78 -7.82
N THR A 41 -2.62 -2.79 -8.97
CA THR A 41 -1.52 -3.72 -9.30
C THR A 41 -0.15 -3.05 -9.24
N GLY A 42 -0.12 -1.77 -8.88
CA GLY A 42 1.08 -0.95 -8.83
C GLY A 42 1.84 -1.02 -7.51
N ARG A 43 2.70 -0.02 -7.29
CA ARG A 43 3.45 0.18 -6.04
C ARG A 43 3.12 1.53 -5.44
N VAL A 44 2.99 1.59 -4.12
CA VAL A 44 2.93 2.85 -3.35
C VAL A 44 4.22 2.97 -2.54
N SER A 45 4.87 4.14 -2.59
CA SER A 45 6.12 4.44 -1.89
C SER A 45 5.98 5.70 -1.04
N VAL A 46 6.42 5.64 0.22
CA VAL A 46 6.44 6.77 1.16
C VAL A 46 7.84 6.91 1.73
N VAL A 47 8.42 8.11 1.66
CA VAL A 47 9.69 8.45 2.27
C VAL A 47 9.42 9.23 3.55
N MET A 48 9.89 8.69 4.67
CA MET A 48 9.78 9.28 6.00
C MET A 48 11.14 9.84 6.45
N GLN A 49 11.15 11.06 7.01
CA GLN A 49 12.32 11.65 7.65
C GLN A 49 11.90 12.39 8.91
N ASN A 50 12.60 12.18 10.03
CA ASN A 50 12.31 12.82 11.33
C ASN A 50 10.84 12.70 11.77
N GLY A 51 10.24 11.52 11.60
CA GLY A 51 8.84 11.26 11.96
C GLY A 51 7.80 11.92 11.04
N ARG A 52 8.21 12.50 9.91
CA ARG A 52 7.32 13.18 8.95
C ARG A 52 7.45 12.58 7.55
N VAL A 53 6.35 12.64 6.79
CA VAL A 53 6.37 12.29 5.36
C VAL A 53 7.10 13.39 4.61
N LEU A 54 8.14 13.01 3.87
CA LEU A 54 8.89 13.90 2.99
C LEU A 54 8.40 13.80 1.54
N LYS A 55 8.14 12.57 1.08
CA LYS A 55 7.68 12.29 -0.29
C LYS A 55 6.71 11.12 -0.28
N SER A 56 5.68 11.21 -1.11
CA SER A 56 4.81 10.09 -1.46
C SER A 56 4.72 9.97 -2.98
N GLY A 57 4.49 8.77 -3.46
CA GLY A 57 4.28 8.50 -4.88
C GLY A 57 3.72 7.11 -5.09
N TYR A 58 3.12 6.90 -6.25
CA TYR A 58 2.67 5.59 -6.68
C TYR A 58 3.06 5.36 -8.14
N GLU A 59 3.34 4.11 -8.46
CA GLU A 59 3.63 3.64 -9.81
C GLU A 59 2.48 2.70 -10.16
N GLU A 60 1.66 3.05 -11.15
CA GLU A 60 0.67 2.11 -11.67
C GLU A 60 1.41 0.98 -12.40
N GLY A 61 1.02 -0.27 -12.12
CA GLY A 61 1.54 -1.39 -12.90
C GLY A 61 1.11 -1.20 -14.36
N TYR A 62 2.08 -1.07 -15.27
CA TYR A 62 1.85 -1.10 -16.71
C TYR A 62 1.38 -2.51 -17.11
N PHE A 63 0.14 -2.87 -16.81
CA PHE A 63 -0.53 -3.94 -17.51
C PHE A 63 -1.40 -3.29 -18.57
N ARG A 64 -0.93 -3.43 -19.82
CA ARG A 64 -1.79 -3.40 -21.01
C ARG A 64 -3.00 -4.24 -20.66
N GLN A 65 -4.12 -3.60 -20.39
CA GLN A 65 -5.40 -4.28 -20.49
C GLN A 65 -5.41 -4.79 -21.93
N ARG A 66 -5.21 -6.09 -22.10
CA ARG A 66 -5.56 -6.75 -23.34
C ARG A 66 -6.94 -6.23 -23.70
N LEU A 67 -7.10 -5.87 -24.97
CA LEU A 67 -8.39 -5.83 -25.64
C LEU A 67 -9.08 -7.20 -25.47
N GLU A 68 -9.61 -7.47 -24.28
CA GLU A 68 -10.44 -8.62 -23.95
C GLU A 68 -11.69 -8.03 -23.31
N GLY A 69 -12.60 -7.56 -24.18
CA GLY A 69 -13.89 -7.00 -23.77
C GLY A 69 -14.59 -6.11 -24.79
N ALA A 70 -13.98 -5.80 -25.94
CA ALA A 70 -14.60 -4.95 -26.96
C ALA A 70 -15.05 -5.71 -28.22
N GLY A 71 -15.29 -7.02 -28.15
CA GLY A 71 -15.55 -7.80 -29.37
C GLY A 71 -16.28 -9.13 -29.21
N LEU A 72 -17.05 -9.36 -28.15
CA LEU A 72 -17.88 -10.58 -28.04
C LEU A 72 -19.39 -10.32 -27.88
N ASP A 73 -19.84 -9.07 -27.84
CA ASP A 73 -21.27 -8.75 -27.72
C ASP A 73 -21.92 -8.37 -29.06
N GLU A 74 -21.16 -8.17 -30.14
CA GLU A 74 -21.71 -7.75 -31.45
C GLU A 74 -22.16 -8.92 -32.34
N GLU A 75 -21.60 -10.13 -32.17
CA GLU A 75 -21.97 -11.30 -33.00
C GLU A 75 -23.29 -11.97 -32.56
N ILE A 76 -23.69 -11.81 -31.29
CA ILE A 76 -24.96 -12.37 -30.78
C ILE A 76 -26.16 -11.47 -31.12
N ALA A 77 -25.94 -10.17 -31.34
CA ALA A 77 -27.00 -9.21 -31.64
C ALA A 77 -27.45 -9.19 -33.13
N GLN A 78 -26.70 -9.82 -34.04
CA GLN A 78 -27.04 -9.89 -35.47
C GLN A 78 -27.58 -11.25 -35.93
N LYS A 79 -27.84 -12.18 -34.99
CA LYS A 79 -28.45 -13.49 -35.28
C LYS A 79 -29.71 -13.81 -34.47
N LEU A 80 -30.51 -12.79 -34.13
CA LEU A 80 -31.90 -12.96 -33.69
C LEU A 80 -32.85 -12.16 -34.58
#